data_AF-A0A7S2KZ06-F1
#
_entry.id   AF-A0A7S2KZ06-F1
#
_cell.length_a   1.000
_cell.length_b   1.000
_cell.length_c   1.000
_cell.angle_alpha   90.00
_cell.angle_beta   90.00
_cell.angle_gamma   90.00
#
_symmetry.space_group_name_H-M   'P 1'
#
loop_
_entity.id
_entity.type
_entity.pdbx_description
1 polymer ?
#
loop_
_entity_poly.entity_id
_entity_poly.type
_entity_poly.pdbx_seq_one_letter_code
_entity_poly.pdbx_strand_id
1 'polypeptide(L)'
;VYVNNCQFGLHGPLEVFSRNAVRSWEKGRQQCHDFFWKACSGDCLWGEDMFIDQCLNRVLKVRRVDEFKLLTEAHCAPPAGWDDCGDSSRVAFHPFKTPRAYLKCLLPAHGGSQ
;
A
#
# COMPACT_ATOMS: atom_id res chain seq x y z
N VAL A 1 4.23 -8.71 -11.17
CA VAL A 1 3.78 -7.31 -11.00
C VAL A 1 3.33 -7.10 -9.57
N TYR A 2 3.48 -5.89 -9.06
CA TYR A 2 2.84 -5.43 -7.83
C TYR A 2 2.30 -4.02 -8.04
N VAL A 3 1.32 -3.64 -7.23
CA VAL A 3 0.61 -2.39 -7.38
C VAL A 3 1.08 -1.39 -6.33
N ASN A 4 1.40 -0.19 -6.77
CA ASN A 4 1.65 0.96 -5.92
C ASN A 4 0.37 1.76 -5.75
N ASN A 5 -0.05 1.93 -4.50
CA ASN A 5 -1.33 2.52 -4.13
C ASN A 5 -1.25 4.01 -3.78
N CYS A 6 -0.05 4.60 -3.72
CA CYS A 6 0.14 6.00 -3.39
C CYS A 6 1.25 6.68 -4.22
N GLN A 7 1.07 7.96 -4.52
CA GLN A 7 2.05 8.77 -5.27
C GLN A 7 3.37 8.98 -4.52
N PHE A 8 3.39 8.78 -3.20
CA PHE A 8 4.59 8.95 -2.36
C PHE A 8 5.34 7.65 -2.06
N GLY A 9 4.80 6.49 -2.45
CA GLY A 9 5.35 5.18 -2.12
C GLY A 9 4.25 4.14 -1.96
N LEU A 10 4.61 2.85 -1.87
CA LEU A 10 3.64 1.84 -1.46
C LEU A 10 3.30 2.03 0.02
N HIS A 11 2.02 2.04 0.37
CA HIS A 11 1.59 2.15 1.76
C HIS A 11 0.93 0.84 2.25
N GLY A 12 1.31 0.39 3.45
CA GLY A 12 0.95 -0.91 4.01
C GLY A 12 -0.52 -1.25 4.27
N PRO A 13 -1.49 -0.30 4.43
CA PRO A 13 -2.88 -0.69 4.72
C PRO A 13 -3.54 -1.60 3.66
N LEU A 14 -3.01 -1.59 2.43
CA LEU A 14 -3.40 -2.54 1.38
C LEU A 14 -2.26 -2.76 0.39
N GLU A 15 -1.68 -3.95 0.39
CA GLU A 15 -0.63 -4.33 -0.56
C GLU A 15 -1.12 -5.40 -1.54
N VAL A 16 -0.96 -5.16 -2.85
CA VAL A 16 -1.44 -6.07 -3.90
C VAL A 16 -0.29 -6.59 -4.74
N PHE A 17 -0.07 -7.90 -4.67
CA PHE A 17 0.99 -8.61 -5.38
C PHE A 17 0.41 -9.70 -6.28
N SER A 18 0.89 -9.79 -7.51
CA SER A 18 0.67 -11.01 -8.30
C SER A 18 1.39 -12.19 -7.65
N ARG A 19 0.86 -13.41 -7.81
CA ARG A 19 1.52 -14.65 -7.33
C ARG A 19 2.99 -14.76 -7.76
N ASN A 20 3.31 -14.28 -8.97
CA ASN A 20 4.68 -14.30 -9.46
C ASN A 20 5.58 -13.26 -8.78
N ALA A 21 5.05 -12.10 -8.36
CA ALA A 21 5.82 -11.14 -7.57
C ALA A 21 6.17 -11.72 -6.19
N VAL A 22 5.23 -12.40 -5.54
CA VAL A 22 5.47 -13.10 -4.27
C VAL A 22 6.54 -14.20 -4.44
N ARG A 23 6.48 -14.99 -5.52
CA ARG A 23 7.53 -15.98 -5.84
C ARG A 23 8.89 -15.33 -6.10
N SER A 24 8.95 -14.19 -6.79
CA SER A 24 10.20 -13.46 -6.99
C SER A 24 10.77 -12.97 -5.66
N TRP A 25 9.92 -12.41 -4.78
CA TRP A 25 10.31 -11.99 -3.44
C TRP A 25 10.82 -13.16 -2.60
N GLU A 26 10.11 -14.28 -2.56
CA GLU A 26 10.51 -15.48 -1.79
C GLU A 26 11.93 -15.95 -2.16
N LYS A 27 12.25 -16.00 -3.46
CA LYS A 27 13.58 -16.37 -3.96
C LYS A 27 14.65 -15.29 -3.76
N GLY A 28 14.25 -14.02 -3.71
CA GLY A 28 15.15 -12.86 -3.77
C GLY A 28 15.28 -12.06 -2.47
N ARG A 29 14.49 -12.36 -1.43
CA ARG A 29 14.40 -11.54 -0.21
C ARG A 29 15.75 -11.39 0.51
N GLN A 30 16.60 -12.42 0.50
CA GLN A 30 17.93 -12.34 1.12
C GLN A 30 18.85 -11.37 0.35
N GLN A 31 18.82 -11.44 -0.98
CA GLN A 31 19.57 -10.50 -1.83
C GLN A 31 19.12 -9.05 -1.57
N CYS A 32 17.82 -8.81 -1.40
CA CYS A 32 17.31 -7.50 -1.00
C CYS A 32 17.84 -7.05 0.36
N HIS A 33 17.74 -7.91 1.36
CA HIS A 33 18.23 -7.63 2.71
C HIS A 33 19.72 -7.26 2.68
N ASP A 34 20.57 -8.07 2.06
CA ASP A 34 22.01 -7.86 2.04
C ASP A 34 22.40 -6.57 1.28
N PHE A 35 21.68 -6.30 0.18
CA PHE A 35 21.85 -5.06 -0.58
C PHE A 35 21.55 -3.83 0.28
N PHE A 36 20.40 -3.81 0.96
CA PHE A 36 19.98 -2.67 1.76
C PHE A 36 20.74 -2.54 3.07
N TRP A 37 21.08 -3.64 3.72
CA TRP A 37 21.95 -3.64 4.90
C TRP A 37 23.28 -2.94 4.61
N LYS A 38 23.90 -3.27 3.48
CA LYS A 38 25.11 -2.59 3.03
C LYS A 38 24.85 -1.12 2.68
N ALA A 39 23.77 -0.83 1.95
CA ALA A 39 23.47 0.54 1.50
C ALA A 39 23.15 1.50 2.66
N CYS A 40 22.50 1.00 3.71
CA CYS A 40 22.11 1.76 4.90
C CYS A 40 23.15 1.71 6.02
N SER A 41 24.26 1.00 5.84
CA SER A 41 25.27 0.73 6.88
C SER A 41 24.67 0.06 8.13
N GLY A 42 23.71 -0.84 7.95
CA GLY A 42 22.89 -1.42 9.01
C GLY A 42 21.42 -1.46 8.62
N ASP A 43 20.54 -1.42 9.62
CA ASP A 43 19.09 -1.33 9.41
C ASP A 43 18.71 0.01 8.75
N CYS A 44 17.86 -0.04 7.72
CA CYS A 44 17.34 1.16 7.07
C CYS A 44 16.22 1.85 7.87
N LEU A 45 15.74 1.23 8.95
CA LEU A 45 14.62 1.70 9.78
C LEU A 45 13.33 1.90 8.97
N TRP A 46 13.12 1.04 7.98
CA TRP A 46 11.94 1.03 7.12
C TRP A 46 10.85 0.12 7.70
N GLY A 47 9.59 0.50 7.44
CA GLY A 47 8.46 -0.41 7.58
C GLY A 47 8.49 -1.52 6.53
N GLU A 48 7.58 -2.50 6.68
CA GLU A 48 7.46 -3.64 5.77
C GLU A 48 7.12 -3.21 4.33
N ASP A 49 6.27 -2.20 4.19
CA ASP A 49 5.78 -1.65 2.93
C ASP A 49 6.90 -0.97 2.13
N MET A 50 7.70 -0.15 2.80
CA MET A 50 8.89 0.44 2.24
C MET A 50 9.89 -0.65 1.85
N PHE A 51 10.17 -1.63 2.72
CA PHE A 51 11.11 -2.69 2.39
C PHE A 51 10.68 -3.48 1.15
N ILE A 52 9.42 -3.91 1.08
CA ILE A 52 8.95 -4.74 -0.03
C ILE A 52 8.88 -3.95 -1.35
N ASP A 53 8.51 -2.66 -1.31
CA ASP A 53 8.56 -1.78 -2.47
C ASP A 53 9.98 -1.60 -3.00
N GLN A 54 10.94 -1.28 -2.12
CA GLN A 54 12.34 -1.11 -2.50
C GLN A 54 12.94 -2.43 -3.02
N CYS A 55 12.64 -3.55 -2.37
CA CYS A 55 13.12 -4.88 -2.77
C CYS A 55 12.60 -5.28 -4.16
N LEU A 56 11.29 -5.25 -4.36
CA LEU A 56 10.66 -5.67 -5.61
C LEU A 56 11.09 -4.77 -6.76
N ASN A 57 11.11 -3.44 -6.59
CA ASN A 57 11.46 -2.51 -7.65
C ASN A 57 12.96 -2.42 -7.91
N ARG A 58 13.74 -2.08 -6.88
CA ARG A 58 15.14 -1.67 -7.07
C ARG A 58 16.08 -2.85 -7.20
N VAL A 59 15.82 -3.95 -6.51
CA VAL A 59 16.72 -5.11 -6.48
C VAL A 59 16.23 -6.19 -7.43
N LEU A 60 14.99 -6.65 -7.27
CA LEU A 60 14.44 -7.80 -8.03
C LEU A 60 13.82 -7.43 -9.37
N LYS A 61 13.73 -6.13 -9.67
CA LYS A 61 13.21 -5.57 -10.94
C LYS A 61 11.82 -6.09 -11.32
N VAL A 62 10.98 -6.37 -10.33
CA VAL A 62 9.57 -6.72 -10.52
C VAL A 62 8.82 -5.45 -10.94
N ARG A 63 8.06 -5.55 -12.04
CA ARG A 63 7.26 -4.43 -12.56
C ARG A 63 6.27 -3.90 -11.50
N ARG A 64 6.48 -2.64 -11.11
CA ARG A 64 5.55 -1.78 -10.35
C ARG A 64 4.50 -1.20 -11.30
N VAL A 65 3.25 -1.13 -10.86
CA VAL A 65 2.15 -0.47 -11.58
C VAL A 65 1.46 0.48 -10.61
N ASP A 66 1.30 1.74 -10.99
CA ASP A 66 0.60 2.71 -10.17
C ASP A 66 -0.92 2.60 -10.35
N GLU A 67 -1.66 2.48 -9.24
CA GLU A 67 -3.12 2.52 -9.20
C GLU A 67 -3.57 3.20 -7.90
N PHE A 68 -3.67 4.52 -7.93
CA PHE A 68 -3.95 5.34 -6.74
C PHE A 68 -5.43 5.35 -6.32
N LYS A 69 -6.31 4.65 -7.04
CA LYS A 69 -7.69 4.40 -6.58
C LYS A 69 -7.79 3.18 -5.66
N LEU A 70 -6.72 2.39 -5.56
CA LEU A 70 -6.70 1.19 -4.73
C LEU A 70 -6.80 1.52 -3.23
N LEU A 71 -6.15 2.59 -2.77
CA LEU A 71 -6.18 3.02 -1.38
C LEU A 71 -6.35 4.53 -1.30
N THR A 72 -7.41 4.97 -0.63
CA THR A 72 -7.55 6.37 -0.21
C THR A 72 -7.12 6.47 1.23
N GLU A 73 -6.09 7.26 1.53
CA GLU A 73 -5.63 7.34 2.90
C GLU A 73 -5.04 8.68 3.34
N ALA A 74 -5.09 8.93 4.65
CA ALA A 74 -4.67 10.19 5.27
C ALA A 74 -3.23 10.62 4.91
N HIS A 75 -2.30 9.68 4.72
CA HIS A 75 -0.90 9.99 4.43
C HIS A 75 -0.59 10.01 2.92
N CYS A 76 -1.60 9.90 2.05
CA CYS A 76 -1.44 9.96 0.59
C CYS A 76 -2.11 11.18 -0.06
N ALA A 77 -2.21 12.30 0.67
CA ALA A 77 -2.88 13.52 0.19
C ALA A 77 -4.31 13.24 -0.36
N PRO A 78 -5.21 12.68 0.46
CA PRO A 78 -6.55 12.33 0.01
C PRO A 78 -7.40 13.58 -0.24
N PRO A 79 -8.43 13.51 -1.10
CA PRO A 79 -9.33 14.64 -1.35
C PRO A 79 -10.14 15.01 -0.10
N ALA A 80 -10.65 16.24 -0.01
CA ALA A 80 -11.52 16.63 1.10
C ALA A 80 -12.77 15.74 1.19
N GLY A 81 -13.20 15.40 2.42
CA GLY A 81 -14.36 14.55 2.66
C GLY A 81 -14.14 13.05 2.42
N TRP A 82 -12.93 12.62 2.04
CA TRP A 82 -12.62 11.22 1.74
C TRP A 82 -12.98 10.20 2.85
N ASP A 83 -13.06 10.66 4.10
CA ASP A 83 -13.33 9.85 5.29
C ASP A 83 -14.80 9.46 5.45
N ASP A 84 -15.68 9.90 4.55
CA ASP A 84 -17.05 9.40 4.40
C ASP A 84 -17.16 8.11 3.58
N CYS A 85 -16.11 7.77 2.83
CA CYS A 85 -16.03 6.60 1.95
C CYS A 85 -17.14 6.50 0.89
N GLY A 86 -17.71 7.62 0.47
CA GLY A 86 -18.77 7.67 -0.54
C GLY A 86 -18.29 7.51 -1.99
N ASP A 87 -16.99 7.63 -2.25
CA ASP A 87 -16.42 7.48 -3.60
C ASP A 87 -16.35 6.00 -4.00
N SER A 88 -17.39 5.53 -4.68
CA SER A 88 -17.50 4.16 -5.21
C SER A 88 -16.41 3.77 -6.22
N SER A 89 -15.59 4.72 -6.70
CA SER A 89 -14.45 4.41 -7.57
C SER A 89 -13.20 3.97 -6.80
N ARG A 90 -13.22 4.00 -5.47
CA ARG A 90 -12.12 3.60 -4.58
C ARG A 90 -12.35 2.22 -4.00
N VAL A 91 -11.25 1.48 -3.79
CA VAL A 91 -11.32 0.10 -3.28
C VAL A 91 -11.25 0.03 -1.75
N ALA A 92 -10.38 0.83 -1.13
CA ALA A 92 -10.18 0.82 0.32
C ALA A 92 -9.90 2.22 0.86
N PHE A 93 -10.17 2.39 2.16
CA PHE A 93 -10.04 3.66 2.87
C PHE A 93 -9.35 3.44 4.24
N HIS A 94 -8.42 4.32 4.62
CA HIS A 94 -7.61 4.22 5.84
C HIS A 94 -7.22 5.63 6.36
N PRO A 95 -7.05 5.93 7.67
CA PRO A 95 -7.07 5.06 8.85
C PRO A 95 -8.29 5.26 9.76
N PHE A 96 -9.23 4.31 9.79
CA PHE A 96 -10.34 4.35 10.76
C PHE A 96 -9.98 3.63 12.05
N LYS A 97 -9.33 4.34 12.99
CA LYS A 97 -8.80 3.77 14.24
C LYS A 97 -9.84 3.52 15.34
N THR A 98 -11.10 3.91 15.14
CA THR A 98 -12.17 3.69 16.13
C THR A 98 -13.37 3.02 15.48
N PRO A 99 -14.15 2.22 16.22
CA PRO A 99 -15.39 1.63 15.70
C PRO A 99 -16.34 2.68 15.12
N ARG A 100 -16.46 3.85 15.77
CA ARG A 100 -17.31 4.95 15.29
C ARG A 100 -16.83 5.48 13.93
N ALA A 101 -15.54 5.72 13.77
CA ALA A 101 -14.98 6.21 12.50
C ALA A 101 -15.11 5.17 11.39
N TYR A 102 -14.88 3.90 11.71
CA TYR A 102 -15.05 2.79 10.76
C TYR A 102 -16.52 2.68 10.30
N LEU A 103 -17.48 2.71 11.23
CA LEU A 103 -18.90 2.64 10.90
C LEU A 103 -19.37 3.85 10.08
N LYS A 104 -18.83 5.06 10.35
CA LYS A 104 -19.11 6.26 9.54
C LYS A 104 -18.74 6.04 8.07
N CYS A 105 -17.59 5.43 7.81
CA CYS A 105 -17.12 5.07 6.46
C CYS A 105 -17.95 3.93 5.84
N LEU A 106 -18.29 2.92 6.66
CA LEU A 106 -18.96 1.71 6.18
C LEU A 106 -20.38 1.96 5.65
N LEU A 107 -21.14 2.86 6.30
CA LEU A 107 -22.56 3.07 6.00
C LEU A 107 -22.80 3.65 4.58
N PRO A 108 -22.10 4.70 4.13
CA PRO A 108 -22.22 5.18 2.74
C PRO A 108 -21.70 4.18 1.71
N ALA A 109 -20.62 3.45 2.03
CA ALA A 109 -19.99 2.49 1.11
C ALA A 109 -20.88 1.29 0.74
N HIS A 110 -21.90 0.96 1.54
CA HIS A 110 -22.81 -0.18 1.30
C HIS A 110 -24.18 0.18 0.71
N GLY A 111 -24.37 1.41 0.24
CA GLY A 111 -25.58 1.79 -0.49
C GLY A 111 -26.79 1.99 0.42
N GLY A 112 -26.88 3.19 1.00
CA GLY A 112 -28.17 3.79 1.34
C GLY A 112 -28.85 4.26 0.06
N SER A 113 -29.46 3.33 -0.68
CA SER A 113 -30.53 3.69 -1.61
C SER A 113 -31.73 4.07 -0.76
N GLN A 114 -32.12 5.35 -0.75
CA GLN A 114 -33.51 5.74 -0.54
C GLN A 114 -34.05 6.26 -1.87
#